data_AF-A0A0F8R7F7-F1
#
_entry.id   AF-A0A0F8R7F7-F1
#
_cell.length_a   1.000
_cell.length_b   1.000
_cell.length_c   1.000
_cell.angle_alpha   90.00
_cell.angle_beta   90.00
_cell.angle_gamma   90.00
#
_symmetry.space_group_name_H-M   'P 1'
#
loop_
_entity.id
_entity.type
_entity.pdbx_description
1 polymer ?
#
loop_
_entity_poly.entity_id
_entity_poly.type
_entity_poly.pdbx_seq_one_letter_code
_entity_poly.pdbx_strand_id
1 'polypeptide(L)'
;MQKNGYRIQFTSSRIRDLMYRTTFDPKKMDGDIILNLSLIDKKDLDDVLGIFKMVISSGLSVTPYVKVISEGESIGDMTIEKGKVGIGTVCSITIDGVLLKAGIPVNPKLGGVVQIRNGIPVRFTDVLTYVSTTVDPLEILMSQGITSVSEMLRTGSGKVLANLREAPMVARDEIESNLSDLLDAGFSGILEVGEPNTRVLDVPIERDHLGIVVIGGTNPMAVVQEYGIPIDTSAMSRLISFKEMSRIEDLV
;
A
#
# COMPACT_ATOMS: atom_id res chain seq x y z
N MET A 1 29.60 22.36 -0.14
CA MET A 1 28.47 21.53 -0.60
C MET A 1 28.87 20.07 -0.40
N GLN A 2 28.31 19.39 0.61
CA GLN A 2 28.68 18.01 0.94
C GLN A 2 28.07 17.03 -0.08
N LYS A 3 28.94 16.23 -0.71
CA LYS A 3 28.60 15.02 -1.47
C LYS A 3 28.29 13.92 -0.43
N ASN A 4 27.11 13.31 -0.46
CA ASN A 4 26.62 12.23 0.43
C ASN A 4 26.14 12.63 1.84
N GLY A 5 25.26 13.62 1.95
CA GLY A 5 24.53 13.90 3.20
C GLY A 5 23.21 13.13 3.27
N TYR A 6 23.07 12.16 4.19
CA TYR A 6 21.78 11.59 4.56
C TYR A 6 20.91 12.71 5.14
N ARG A 7 20.02 13.29 4.33
CA ARG A 7 18.99 14.19 4.82
C ARG A 7 17.85 13.35 5.36
N ILE A 8 17.67 13.39 6.68
CA ILE A 8 16.49 12.84 7.34
C ILE A 8 15.27 13.53 6.73
N GLN A 9 14.39 12.76 6.11
CA GLN A 9 13.14 13.22 5.54
C GLN A 9 11.99 12.56 6.29
N PHE A 10 11.04 13.36 6.78
CA PHE A 10 9.81 12.82 7.36
C PHE A 10 9.00 12.07 6.30
N THR A 11 8.37 10.97 6.71
CA THR A 11 7.53 10.14 5.85
C THR A 11 6.42 10.96 5.22
N SER A 12 5.75 11.83 5.98
CA SER A 12 4.74 12.78 5.45
C SER A 12 5.26 13.67 4.31
N SER A 13 6.48 14.18 4.38
CA SER A 13 7.07 14.99 3.31
C SER A 13 7.37 14.17 2.06
N ARG A 14 7.84 12.92 2.23
CA ARG A 14 8.06 11.97 1.12
C ARG A 14 6.73 11.60 0.45
N ILE A 15 5.69 11.34 1.23
CA ILE A 15 4.33 11.05 0.75
C ILE A 15 3.83 12.18 -0.14
N ARG A 16 3.94 13.45 0.30
CA ARG A 16 3.49 14.60 -0.51
C ARG A 16 4.23 14.71 -1.85
N ASP A 17 5.54 14.49 -1.87
CA ASP A 17 6.33 14.47 -3.11
C ASP A 17 5.81 13.38 -4.08
N LEU A 18 5.64 12.16 -3.56
CA LEU A 18 5.18 11.03 -4.35
C LEU A 18 3.74 11.21 -4.87
N MET A 19 2.83 11.70 -4.03
CA MET A 19 1.46 12.03 -4.44
C MET A 19 1.46 13.06 -5.57
N TYR A 20 2.26 14.12 -5.43
CA TYR A 20 2.34 15.17 -6.46
C TYR A 20 2.87 14.65 -7.80
N ARG A 21 3.84 13.74 -7.75
CA ARG A 21 4.49 13.17 -8.95
C ARG A 21 3.73 11.98 -9.55
N THR A 22 2.78 11.40 -8.85
CA THR A 22 1.88 10.36 -9.38
C THR A 22 1.07 10.94 -10.54
N THR A 23 1.02 10.23 -11.66
CA THR A 23 0.30 10.67 -12.89
C THR A 23 -0.71 9.64 -13.39
N PHE A 24 -0.89 8.55 -12.66
CA PHE A 24 -1.83 7.49 -13.01
C PHE A 24 -3.26 8.02 -13.24
N ASP A 25 -3.85 7.65 -14.36
CA ASP A 25 -5.23 7.92 -14.73
C ASP A 25 -5.98 6.58 -14.83
N PRO A 26 -6.90 6.26 -13.90
CA PRO A 26 -7.58 4.97 -13.87
C PRO A 26 -8.42 4.71 -15.13
N LYS A 27 -8.97 5.75 -15.78
CA LYS A 27 -9.77 5.60 -17.00
C LYS A 27 -8.93 5.21 -18.20
N LYS A 28 -7.66 5.64 -18.21
CA LYS A 28 -6.70 5.30 -19.27
C LYS A 28 -5.84 4.09 -18.95
N MET A 29 -5.85 3.64 -17.68
CA MET A 29 -4.90 2.67 -17.14
C MET A 29 -3.45 2.98 -17.54
N ASP A 30 -3.06 4.24 -17.39
CA ASP A 30 -1.75 4.74 -17.82
C ASP A 30 -1.23 5.83 -16.89
N GLY A 31 0.08 6.04 -16.91
CA GLY A 31 0.78 6.99 -16.05
C GLY A 31 1.60 6.30 -14.95
N ASP A 32 2.23 7.12 -14.13
CA ASP A 32 3.17 6.69 -13.11
C ASP A 32 2.47 6.44 -11.78
N ILE A 33 2.78 5.29 -11.18
CA ILE A 33 2.30 4.81 -9.89
C ILE A 33 3.45 4.71 -8.89
N ILE A 34 3.13 4.64 -7.60
CA ILE A 34 4.13 4.46 -6.54
C ILE A 34 4.29 2.97 -6.23
N LEU A 35 5.53 2.51 -6.22
CA LEU A 35 5.91 1.12 -6.00
C LEU A 35 6.52 0.92 -4.60
N ASN A 36 6.09 -0.11 -3.89
CA ASN A 36 6.84 -0.72 -2.78
C ASN A 36 7.74 -1.80 -3.37
N LEU A 37 9.01 -1.83 -3.00
CA LEU A 37 9.97 -2.82 -3.50
C LEU A 37 10.32 -3.79 -2.38
N SER A 38 10.24 -5.09 -2.66
CA SER A 38 10.70 -6.14 -1.76
C SER A 38 11.78 -7.00 -2.40
N LEU A 39 12.76 -7.42 -1.63
CA LEU A 39 13.84 -8.31 -2.06
C LEU A 39 13.69 -9.66 -1.37
N ILE A 40 13.79 -10.72 -2.17
CA ILE A 40 13.75 -12.10 -1.72
C ILE A 40 14.92 -12.88 -2.31
N ASP A 41 15.25 -14.04 -1.72
CA ASP A 41 16.15 -14.98 -2.35
C ASP A 41 15.48 -15.60 -3.59
N LYS A 42 16.24 -15.72 -4.69
CA LYS A 42 15.74 -16.20 -5.98
C LYS A 42 15.10 -17.60 -5.89
N LYS A 43 15.58 -18.44 -4.97
CA LYS A 43 15.06 -19.79 -4.73
C LYS A 43 13.63 -19.80 -4.18
N ASP A 44 13.19 -18.70 -3.54
CA ASP A 44 11.89 -18.61 -2.88
C ASP A 44 10.85 -17.91 -3.78
N LEU A 45 11.21 -17.56 -5.03
CA LEU A 45 10.37 -16.79 -5.94
C LEU A 45 9.01 -17.44 -6.19
N ASP A 46 8.99 -18.73 -6.55
CA ASP A 46 7.75 -19.44 -6.90
C ASP A 46 6.80 -19.52 -5.70
N ASP A 47 7.33 -19.82 -4.51
CA ASP A 47 6.56 -19.85 -3.26
C ASP A 47 5.99 -18.47 -2.91
N VAL A 48 6.79 -17.42 -3.05
CA VAL A 48 6.38 -16.04 -2.79
C VAL A 48 5.31 -15.58 -3.77
N LEU A 49 5.45 -15.87 -5.07
CA LEU A 49 4.43 -15.52 -6.06
C LEU A 49 3.12 -16.28 -5.79
N GLY A 50 3.19 -17.55 -5.37
CA GLY A 50 2.02 -18.33 -4.94
C GLY A 50 1.30 -17.68 -3.75
N ILE A 51 2.05 -17.23 -2.74
CA ILE A 51 1.51 -16.47 -1.60
C ILE A 51 0.88 -15.16 -2.08
N PHE A 52 1.57 -14.40 -2.92
CA PHE A 52 1.07 -13.13 -3.46
C PHE A 52 -0.25 -13.33 -4.20
N LYS A 53 -0.36 -14.35 -5.05
CA LYS A 53 -1.60 -14.71 -5.75
C LYS A 53 -2.73 -14.98 -4.76
N MET A 54 -2.50 -15.81 -3.76
CA MET A 54 -3.49 -16.10 -2.72
C MET A 54 -3.98 -14.83 -2.00
N VAL A 55 -3.06 -13.96 -1.59
CA VAL A 55 -3.40 -12.71 -0.87
C VAL A 55 -4.13 -11.74 -1.78
N ILE A 56 -3.65 -11.54 -3.01
CA ILE A 56 -4.24 -10.63 -3.99
C ILE A 56 -5.66 -11.09 -4.36
N SER A 57 -5.85 -12.38 -4.66
CA SER A 57 -7.16 -12.92 -5.03
C SER A 57 -8.18 -12.85 -3.89
N SER A 58 -7.74 -12.69 -2.64
CA SER A 58 -8.62 -12.48 -1.48
C SER A 58 -9.08 -11.02 -1.28
N GLY A 59 -8.55 -10.08 -2.06
CA GLY A 59 -8.81 -8.64 -1.88
C GLY A 59 -7.93 -7.96 -0.83
N LEU A 60 -6.92 -8.65 -0.28
CA LEU A 60 -5.99 -8.08 0.70
C LEU A 60 -4.75 -7.42 0.06
N SER A 61 -4.91 -6.89 -1.15
CA SER A 61 -3.92 -6.08 -1.84
C SER A 61 -4.59 -4.83 -2.41
N VAL A 62 -3.79 -3.80 -2.68
CA VAL A 62 -4.27 -2.59 -3.35
C VAL A 62 -4.76 -2.91 -4.76
N THR A 63 -4.07 -3.82 -5.46
CA THR A 63 -4.31 -4.14 -6.87
C THR A 63 -3.68 -5.49 -7.25
N PRO A 64 -4.12 -6.16 -8.33
CA PRO A 64 -3.52 -7.44 -8.75
C PRO A 64 -2.23 -7.31 -9.54
N TYR A 65 -1.76 -6.09 -9.79
CA TYR A 65 -0.59 -5.81 -10.58
C TYR A 65 0.68 -5.83 -9.73
N VAL A 66 1.67 -6.61 -10.17
CA VAL A 66 2.99 -6.74 -9.55
C VAL A 66 4.09 -6.63 -10.60
N LYS A 67 5.31 -6.32 -10.19
CA LYS A 67 6.49 -6.33 -11.07
C LYS A 67 7.54 -7.26 -10.49
N VAL A 68 8.03 -8.20 -11.29
CA VAL A 68 9.20 -9.01 -10.95
C VAL A 68 10.42 -8.36 -11.60
N ILE A 69 11.50 -8.22 -10.84
CA ILE A 69 12.74 -7.58 -11.25
C ILE A 69 13.86 -8.60 -11.04
N SER A 70 14.43 -9.05 -12.14
CA SER A 70 15.39 -10.14 -12.13
C SER A 70 16.75 -9.70 -11.59
N GLU A 71 17.53 -10.69 -11.15
CA GLU A 71 18.95 -10.53 -10.83
C GLU A 71 19.69 -9.75 -11.93
N GLY A 72 20.43 -8.71 -11.54
CA GLY A 72 21.20 -7.86 -12.45
C GLY A 72 20.37 -6.79 -13.19
N GLU A 73 19.04 -6.82 -13.12
CA GLU A 73 18.20 -5.72 -13.61
C GLU A 73 18.20 -4.55 -12.61
N SER A 74 17.95 -3.36 -13.14
CA SER A 74 17.89 -2.13 -12.36
C SER A 74 16.49 -1.57 -12.30
N ILE A 75 16.11 -1.06 -11.12
CA ILE A 75 14.92 -0.25 -10.90
C ILE A 75 15.33 1.12 -10.35
N GLY A 76 15.33 2.11 -11.24
CA GLY A 76 15.90 3.44 -10.94
C GLY A 76 17.41 3.36 -10.72
N ASP A 77 17.85 3.75 -9.53
CA ASP A 77 19.24 3.76 -9.06
C ASP A 77 19.66 2.47 -8.32
N MET A 78 18.76 1.50 -8.18
CA MET A 78 19.02 0.23 -7.51
C MET A 78 19.19 -0.89 -8.54
N THR A 79 20.23 -1.72 -8.37
CA THR A 79 20.43 -2.95 -9.15
C THR A 79 20.21 -4.16 -8.24
N ILE A 80 19.46 -5.15 -8.72
CA ILE A 80 19.20 -6.38 -7.95
C ILE A 80 20.46 -7.21 -7.86
N GLU A 81 20.87 -7.53 -6.63
CA GLU A 81 22.08 -8.30 -6.34
C GLU A 81 21.99 -9.75 -6.84
N LYS A 82 23.17 -10.36 -7.02
CA LYS A 82 23.30 -11.76 -7.42
C LYS A 82 22.55 -12.68 -6.43
N GLY A 83 21.71 -13.59 -6.95
CA GLY A 83 20.94 -14.53 -6.13
C GLY A 83 19.68 -13.95 -5.47
N LYS A 84 19.35 -12.68 -5.72
CA LYS A 84 18.12 -12.02 -5.26
C LYS A 84 17.16 -11.76 -6.42
N VAL A 85 15.88 -11.56 -6.08
CA VAL A 85 14.83 -11.09 -6.99
C VAL A 85 14.07 -9.95 -6.31
N GLY A 86 13.77 -8.91 -7.07
CA GLY A 86 12.90 -7.82 -6.62
C GLY A 86 11.45 -8.09 -6.97
N ILE A 87 10.53 -7.80 -6.04
CA ILE A 87 9.09 -7.82 -6.26
C ILE A 87 8.51 -6.46 -5.91
N GLY A 88 7.87 -5.84 -6.89
CA GLY A 88 7.20 -4.56 -6.78
C GLY A 88 5.70 -4.72 -6.59
N THR A 89 5.13 -4.10 -5.56
CA THR A 89 3.67 -3.96 -5.38
C THR A 89 3.25 -2.51 -5.37
N VAL A 90 2.02 -2.21 -5.77
CA VAL A 90 1.52 -0.82 -5.79
C VAL A 90 1.24 -0.33 -4.38
N CYS A 91 1.74 0.87 -4.06
CA CYS A 91 1.49 1.54 -2.81
C CYS A 91 0.12 2.23 -2.82
N SER A 92 -0.62 2.15 -1.72
CA SER A 92 -1.92 2.83 -1.55
C SER A 92 -1.83 4.36 -1.70
N ILE A 93 -0.65 4.96 -1.54
CA ILE A 93 -0.42 6.39 -1.80
C ILE A 93 -0.66 6.75 -3.28
N THR A 94 -0.66 5.77 -4.19
CA THR A 94 -1.07 5.98 -5.59
C THR A 94 -2.53 6.46 -5.67
N ILE A 95 -3.43 5.89 -4.84
CA ILE A 95 -4.83 6.34 -4.74
C ILE A 95 -4.87 7.80 -4.28
N ASP A 96 -4.03 8.17 -3.30
CA ASP A 96 -3.94 9.53 -2.80
C ASP A 96 -3.47 10.51 -3.89
N GLY A 97 -2.53 10.08 -4.75
CA GLY A 97 -2.09 10.83 -5.92
C GLY A 97 -3.22 11.04 -6.94
N VAL A 98 -4.02 10.01 -7.23
CA VAL A 98 -5.17 10.11 -8.15
C VAL A 98 -6.21 11.09 -7.62
N LEU A 99 -6.59 10.98 -6.34
CA LEU A 99 -7.53 11.91 -5.72
C LEU A 99 -7.01 13.35 -5.76
N LEU A 100 -5.70 13.55 -5.51
CA LEU A 100 -5.08 14.87 -5.62
C LEU A 100 -5.17 15.43 -7.05
N LYS A 101 -4.98 14.61 -8.09
CA LYS A 101 -5.13 15.05 -9.50
C LYS A 101 -6.57 15.36 -9.88
N ALA A 102 -7.55 14.77 -9.19
CA ALA A 102 -8.96 15.13 -9.31
C ALA A 102 -9.31 16.43 -8.56
N GLY A 103 -8.35 17.08 -7.89
CA GLY A 103 -8.56 18.32 -7.13
C GLY A 103 -9.01 18.09 -5.68
N ILE A 104 -8.92 16.85 -5.18
CA ILE A 104 -9.36 16.47 -3.84
C ILE A 104 -8.14 16.44 -2.90
N PRO A 105 -8.03 17.37 -1.94
CA PRO A 105 -6.87 17.42 -1.05
C PRO A 105 -6.98 16.34 0.03
N VAL A 106 -6.36 15.20 -0.23
CA VAL A 106 -6.32 14.06 0.70
C VAL A 106 -5.12 14.15 1.64
N ASN A 107 -5.32 13.78 2.90
CA ASN A 107 -4.30 13.77 3.95
C ASN A 107 -4.09 12.35 4.50
N PRO A 108 -3.03 11.64 4.07
CA PRO A 108 -2.63 10.37 4.69
C PRO A 108 -2.24 10.59 6.16
N LYS A 109 -3.07 10.10 7.07
CA LYS A 109 -2.98 10.39 8.51
C LYS A 109 -2.10 9.40 9.25
N LEU A 110 -2.37 8.12 9.05
CA LEU A 110 -1.69 7.04 9.76
C LEU A 110 -1.64 5.73 8.96
N GLY A 111 -0.70 4.87 9.34
CA GLY A 111 -0.73 3.45 9.06
C GLY A 111 -0.95 2.67 10.36
N GLY A 112 -1.59 1.51 10.27
CA GLY A 112 -1.97 0.74 11.43
C GLY A 112 -2.33 -0.71 11.15
N VAL A 113 -2.61 -1.42 12.23
CA VAL A 113 -3.15 -2.79 12.20
C VAL A 113 -4.64 -2.73 12.45
N VAL A 114 -5.42 -3.28 11.53
CA VAL A 114 -6.88 -3.39 11.64
C VAL A 114 -7.25 -4.81 12.05
N GLN A 115 -8.05 -4.92 13.11
CA GLN A 115 -8.68 -6.17 13.49
C GLN A 115 -9.88 -6.44 12.59
N ILE A 116 -9.89 -7.61 11.94
CA ILE A 116 -11.02 -8.15 11.20
C ILE A 116 -11.65 -9.28 12.01
N ARG A 117 -12.99 -9.31 12.09
CA ARG A 117 -13.76 -10.42 12.67
C ARG A 117 -14.85 -10.85 11.73
N ASN A 118 -14.85 -12.11 11.33
CA ASN A 118 -15.83 -12.69 10.41
C ASN A 118 -16.02 -11.86 9.12
N GLY A 119 -14.93 -11.38 8.53
CA GLY A 119 -14.91 -10.55 7.33
C GLY A 119 -15.23 -9.07 7.57
N ILE A 120 -15.52 -8.66 8.81
CA ILE A 120 -15.91 -7.29 9.14
C ILE A 120 -14.75 -6.56 9.84
N PRO A 121 -14.29 -5.41 9.30
CA PRO A 121 -13.36 -4.51 9.99
C PRO A 121 -13.96 -3.99 11.29
N VAL A 122 -13.23 -4.10 12.41
CA VAL A 122 -13.73 -3.73 13.73
C VAL A 122 -13.13 -2.43 14.22
N ARG A 123 -11.79 -2.34 14.22
CA ARG A 123 -11.04 -1.19 14.74
C ARG A 123 -9.56 -1.27 14.37
N PHE A 124 -8.88 -0.14 14.42
CA PHE A 124 -7.41 -0.13 14.53
C PHE A 124 -6.98 -0.57 15.94
N THR A 125 -6.06 -1.53 16.05
CA THR A 125 -5.46 -1.94 17.33
C THR A 125 -4.17 -1.20 17.63
N ASP A 126 -3.42 -0.87 16.59
CA ASP A 126 -2.09 -0.25 16.65
C ASP A 126 -1.99 0.79 15.52
N VAL A 127 -1.49 1.98 15.81
CA VAL A 127 -1.39 3.07 14.82
C VAL A 127 -0.10 3.86 14.98
N LEU A 128 0.46 4.30 13.86
CA LEU A 128 1.57 5.26 13.80
C LEU A 128 1.24 6.34 12.77
N THR A 129 1.42 7.62 13.15
CA THR A 129 1.11 8.76 12.29
C THR A 129 2.26 9.10 11.35
N TYR A 130 1.96 9.45 10.10
CA TYR A 130 2.99 9.76 9.09
C TYR A 130 3.76 11.06 9.37
N VAL A 131 3.18 11.98 10.14
CA VAL A 131 3.77 13.28 10.45
C VAL A 131 4.89 13.21 11.48
N SER A 132 5.01 12.10 12.22
CA SER A 132 5.95 11.95 13.33
C SER A 132 6.97 10.83 13.11
N THR A 133 7.05 10.28 11.88
CA THR A 133 7.96 9.18 11.55
C THR A 133 8.83 9.53 10.33
N THR A 134 10.00 8.88 10.25
CA THR A 134 10.93 8.92 9.10
C THR A 134 11.01 7.57 8.39
N VAL A 135 10.27 6.59 8.91
CA VAL A 135 10.11 5.23 8.38
C VAL A 135 8.62 5.02 8.14
N ASP A 136 8.27 4.13 7.20
CA ASP A 136 6.89 3.79 6.95
C ASP A 136 6.24 3.08 8.16
N PRO A 137 5.09 3.57 8.67
CA PRO A 137 4.30 2.91 9.70
C PRO A 137 4.04 1.42 9.47
N LEU A 138 3.68 1.00 8.25
CA LEU A 138 3.32 -0.38 7.99
C LEU A 138 4.55 -1.28 7.97
N GLU A 139 5.70 -0.78 7.52
CA GLU A 139 6.98 -1.49 7.62
C GLU A 139 7.36 -1.77 9.08
N ILE A 140 7.22 -0.77 9.96
CA ILE A 140 7.46 -0.94 11.40
C ILE A 140 6.51 -1.99 11.99
N LEU A 141 5.21 -1.85 11.76
CA LEU A 141 4.21 -2.74 12.35
C LEU A 141 4.32 -4.18 11.82
N MET A 142 4.64 -4.34 10.54
CA MET A 142 4.94 -5.64 9.94
C MET A 142 6.15 -6.29 10.61
N SER A 143 7.24 -5.53 10.81
CA SER A 143 8.47 -6.04 11.44
C SER A 143 8.29 -6.52 12.89
N GLN A 144 7.23 -6.08 13.58
CA GLN A 144 6.91 -6.49 14.94
C GLN A 144 6.18 -7.84 15.02
N GLY A 145 5.80 -8.44 13.88
CA GLY A 145 5.12 -9.74 13.85
C GLY A 145 3.72 -9.72 14.52
N ILE A 146 3.07 -8.55 14.54
CA ILE A 146 1.76 -8.36 15.18
C ILE A 146 0.57 -8.59 14.23
N THR A 147 0.84 -8.92 12.97
CA THR A 147 -0.16 -9.25 11.95
C THR A 147 -0.58 -10.73 12.06
N SER A 148 -1.73 -11.05 11.48
CA SER A 148 -2.24 -12.42 11.33
C SER A 148 -3.06 -12.50 10.05
N VAL A 149 -2.44 -12.11 8.94
CA VAL A 149 -3.09 -12.01 7.64
C VAL A 149 -3.40 -13.41 7.11
N SER A 150 -2.50 -14.37 7.30
CA SER A 150 -2.72 -15.79 6.96
C SER A 150 -3.90 -16.41 7.73
N GLU A 151 -4.11 -16.02 8.99
CA GLU A 151 -5.28 -16.44 9.77
C GLU A 151 -6.56 -15.81 9.24
N MET A 152 -6.51 -14.52 8.86
CA MET A 152 -7.62 -13.81 8.23
C MET A 152 -8.08 -14.51 6.96
N LEU A 153 -7.14 -14.89 6.08
CA LEU A 153 -7.43 -15.62 4.84
C LEU A 153 -8.14 -16.95 5.09
N ARG A 154 -7.78 -17.66 6.16
CA ARG A 154 -8.33 -19.00 6.47
C ARG A 154 -9.66 -18.95 7.21
N THR A 155 -9.86 -17.96 8.08
CA THR A 155 -10.97 -17.96 9.05
C THR A 155 -11.93 -16.79 8.89
N GLY A 156 -11.58 -15.80 8.06
CA GLY A 156 -12.25 -14.50 7.99
C GLY A 156 -11.95 -13.60 9.21
N SER A 157 -11.09 -14.01 10.13
CA SER A 157 -10.73 -13.23 11.33
C SER A 157 -9.22 -13.16 11.49
N GLY A 158 -8.71 -11.98 11.82
CA GLY A 158 -7.27 -11.78 11.98
C GLY A 158 -6.91 -10.29 12.01
N LYS A 159 -5.64 -10.00 11.76
CA LYS A 159 -5.09 -8.65 11.81
C LYS A 159 -4.37 -8.32 10.51
N VAL A 160 -4.83 -7.28 9.84
CA VAL A 160 -4.30 -6.83 8.53
C VAL A 160 -3.71 -5.43 8.63
N LEU A 161 -2.76 -5.11 7.76
CA LEU A 161 -2.20 -3.77 7.65
C LEU A 161 -3.14 -2.88 6.83
N ALA A 162 -3.41 -1.67 7.30
CA ALA A 162 -4.20 -0.68 6.59
C ALA A 162 -3.73 0.73 6.90
N ASN A 163 -4.08 1.68 6.06
CA ASN A 163 -3.83 3.09 6.27
C ASN A 163 -5.12 3.89 6.19
N LEU A 164 -5.17 4.96 6.97
CA LEU A 164 -6.28 5.89 7.04
C LEU A 164 -5.83 7.23 6.47
N ARG A 165 -6.65 7.77 5.57
CA ARG A 165 -6.55 9.15 5.09
C ARG A 165 -7.83 9.90 5.36
N GLU A 166 -7.71 11.21 5.42
CA GLU A 166 -8.84 12.13 5.55
C GLU A 166 -8.98 12.94 4.28
N ALA A 167 -10.21 13.24 3.91
CA ALA A 167 -10.53 14.12 2.78
C ALA A 167 -11.71 15.03 3.13
N PRO A 168 -11.82 16.23 2.54
CA PRO A 168 -12.91 17.15 2.82
C PRO A 168 -14.27 16.51 2.52
N MET A 169 -15.21 16.60 3.45
CA MET A 169 -16.54 15.99 3.27
C MET A 169 -17.33 16.59 2.12
N VAL A 170 -17.02 17.84 1.74
CA VAL A 170 -17.66 18.54 0.61
C VAL A 170 -17.34 17.92 -0.74
N ALA A 171 -16.28 17.10 -0.83
CA ALA A 171 -15.87 16.41 -2.04
C ALA A 171 -16.33 14.93 -2.06
N ARG A 172 -17.31 14.55 -1.25
CA ARG A 172 -17.75 13.15 -1.08
C ARG A 172 -18.12 12.51 -2.42
N ASP A 173 -18.95 13.18 -3.21
CA ASP A 173 -19.44 12.64 -4.48
C ASP A 173 -18.28 12.46 -5.48
N GLU A 174 -17.35 13.41 -5.53
CA GLU A 174 -16.14 13.29 -6.37
C GLU A 174 -15.21 12.18 -5.86
N ILE A 175 -15.07 12.00 -4.55
CA ILE A 175 -14.30 10.90 -3.96
C ILE A 175 -14.90 9.57 -4.39
N GLU A 176 -16.20 9.37 -4.18
CA GLU A 176 -16.90 8.13 -4.52
C GLU A 176 -16.78 7.82 -6.03
N SER A 177 -16.94 8.83 -6.89
CA SER A 177 -16.74 8.67 -8.34
C SER A 177 -15.30 8.23 -8.69
N ASN A 178 -14.28 8.85 -8.11
CA ASN A 178 -12.89 8.51 -8.41
C ASN A 178 -12.49 7.14 -7.82
N LEU A 179 -13.03 6.79 -6.65
CA LEU A 179 -12.84 5.45 -6.06
C LEU A 179 -13.51 4.37 -6.92
N SER A 180 -14.65 4.65 -7.54
CA SER A 180 -15.29 3.75 -8.51
C SER A 180 -14.42 3.58 -9.76
N ASP A 181 -13.90 4.66 -10.33
CA ASP A 181 -13.00 4.59 -11.49
C ASP A 181 -11.72 3.77 -11.17
N LEU A 182 -11.18 3.94 -9.96
CA LEU A 182 -10.06 3.15 -9.44
C LEU A 182 -10.41 1.67 -9.30
N LEU A 183 -11.58 1.36 -8.75
CA LEU A 183 -12.07 -0.02 -8.62
C LEU A 183 -12.16 -0.71 -9.99
N ASP A 184 -12.70 -0.03 -11.00
CA ASP A 184 -12.79 -0.52 -12.39
C ASP A 184 -11.40 -0.75 -13.01
N ALA A 185 -10.40 0.05 -12.63
CA ALA A 185 -9.00 -0.13 -12.99
C ALA A 185 -8.29 -1.24 -12.19
N GLY A 186 -8.99 -1.93 -11.29
CA GLY A 186 -8.45 -3.00 -10.45
C GLY A 186 -7.79 -2.55 -9.16
N PHE A 187 -8.09 -1.35 -8.66
CA PHE A 187 -7.68 -0.88 -7.34
C PHE A 187 -8.78 -1.21 -6.31
N SER A 188 -8.77 -2.44 -5.79
CA SER A 188 -9.81 -2.99 -4.90
C SER A 188 -9.50 -2.83 -3.41
N GLY A 189 -8.42 -2.14 -3.04
CA GLY A 189 -7.96 -2.05 -1.65
C GLY A 189 -8.78 -1.17 -0.70
N ILE A 190 -9.94 -0.63 -1.09
CA ILE A 190 -10.76 0.22 -0.20
C ILE A 190 -11.48 -0.65 0.84
N LEU A 191 -11.16 -0.45 2.12
CA LEU A 191 -11.73 -1.22 3.22
C LEU A 191 -13.01 -0.58 3.77
N GLU A 192 -12.99 0.74 3.94
CA GLU A 192 -14.12 1.50 4.50
C GLU A 192 -14.05 2.97 4.07
N VAL A 193 -15.20 3.56 3.76
CA VAL A 193 -15.37 5.01 3.62
C VAL A 193 -16.33 5.43 4.71
N GLY A 194 -15.85 6.22 5.66
CA GLY A 194 -16.62 6.65 6.82
C GLY A 194 -17.58 7.79 6.53
N GLU A 195 -18.60 7.93 7.38
CA GLU A 195 -19.50 9.07 7.32
C GLU A 195 -18.80 10.38 7.75
N PRO A 196 -19.18 11.53 7.19
CA PRO A 196 -18.59 12.82 7.55
C PRO A 196 -18.63 13.12 9.06
N ASN A 197 -17.54 13.67 9.59
CA ASN A 197 -17.40 14.02 11.01
C ASN A 197 -17.56 12.85 12.00
N THR A 198 -17.48 11.60 11.54
CA THR A 198 -17.59 10.42 12.40
C THR A 198 -16.24 9.73 12.58
N ARG A 199 -16.13 8.91 13.63
CA ARG A 199 -14.96 8.03 13.80
C ARG A 199 -15.01 6.92 12.75
N VAL A 200 -13.84 6.52 12.26
CA VAL A 200 -13.69 5.36 11.36
C VAL A 200 -12.79 4.36 12.05
N LEU A 201 -13.28 3.14 12.28
CA LEU A 201 -12.54 2.07 12.96
C LEU A 201 -11.88 2.54 14.28
N ASP A 202 -12.68 3.21 15.12
CA ASP A 202 -12.31 3.86 16.40
C ASP A 202 -11.38 5.07 16.30
N VAL A 203 -10.89 5.44 15.11
CA VAL A 203 -10.01 6.60 14.93
C VAL A 203 -10.84 7.88 14.73
N PRO A 204 -10.55 8.96 15.47
CA PRO A 204 -11.21 10.26 15.26
C PRO A 204 -10.81 10.87 13.92
N ILE A 205 -11.80 11.42 13.22
CA ILE A 205 -11.64 12.17 11.98
C ILE A 205 -11.69 13.68 12.27
N GLU A 206 -10.91 14.45 11.53
CA GLU A 206 -10.91 15.91 11.59
C GLU A 206 -12.30 16.48 11.24
N ARG A 207 -12.64 17.64 11.82
CA ARG A 207 -13.88 18.33 11.51
C ARG A 207 -13.94 18.66 10.02
N ASP A 208 -15.13 18.56 9.44
CA ASP A 208 -15.43 18.79 8.03
C ASP A 208 -14.71 17.82 7.06
N HIS A 209 -14.26 16.67 7.58
CA HIS A 209 -13.65 15.59 6.81
C HIS A 209 -14.42 14.27 6.94
N LEU A 210 -14.13 13.36 6.02
CA LEU A 210 -14.46 11.94 6.10
C LEU A 210 -13.17 11.10 6.10
N GLY A 211 -13.24 9.89 6.63
CA GLY A 211 -12.11 8.95 6.66
C GLY A 211 -12.23 7.91 5.55
N ILE A 212 -11.11 7.59 4.91
CA ILE A 212 -11.00 6.51 3.91
C ILE A 212 -9.95 5.53 4.40
N VAL A 213 -10.33 4.29 4.64
CA VAL A 213 -9.42 3.21 5.05
C VAL A 213 -9.09 2.36 3.83
N VAL A 214 -7.80 2.16 3.59
CA VAL A 214 -7.31 1.35 2.47
C VAL A 214 -6.37 0.28 3.02
N ILE A 215 -6.54 -0.93 2.52
CA ILE A 215 -5.65 -2.07 2.76
C ILE A 215 -4.22 -1.69 2.35
N GLY A 216 -3.26 -2.04 3.21
CA GLY A 216 -1.85 -1.81 2.96
C GLY A 216 -1.35 -2.68 1.80
N GLY A 217 -0.61 -2.09 0.87
CA GLY A 217 0.08 -2.81 -0.22
C GLY A 217 1.22 -3.72 0.26
N THR A 218 1.45 -3.81 1.58
CA THR A 218 2.44 -4.65 2.25
C THR A 218 1.85 -5.91 2.87
N ASN A 219 0.52 -6.14 2.83
CA ASN A 219 -0.08 -7.37 3.35
C ASN A 219 0.45 -8.65 2.67
N PRO A 220 0.73 -8.69 1.35
CA PRO A 220 1.38 -9.86 0.74
C PRO A 220 2.73 -10.18 1.39
N MET A 221 3.54 -9.15 1.69
CA MET A 221 4.83 -9.30 2.36
C MET A 221 4.68 -9.76 3.82
N ALA A 222 3.66 -9.26 4.52
CA ALA A 222 3.35 -9.71 5.88
C ALA A 222 3.06 -11.23 5.90
N VAL A 223 2.29 -11.74 4.93
CA VAL A 223 2.02 -13.18 4.82
C VAL A 223 3.28 -13.98 4.52
N VAL A 224 4.14 -13.50 3.63
CA VAL A 224 5.45 -14.14 3.36
C VAL A 224 6.28 -14.24 4.65
N GLN A 225 6.32 -13.18 5.47
CA GLN A 225 7.00 -13.21 6.77
C GLN A 225 6.32 -14.15 7.78
N GLU A 226 4.98 -14.22 7.80
CA GLU A 226 4.22 -15.16 8.63
C GLU A 226 4.52 -16.63 8.28
N TYR A 227 4.84 -16.93 7.01
CA TYR A 227 5.33 -18.24 6.57
C TYR A 227 6.82 -18.48 6.83
N GLY A 228 7.53 -17.52 7.42
CA GLY A 228 8.95 -17.64 7.79
C GLY A 228 9.91 -17.47 6.62
N ILE A 229 9.46 -16.94 5.48
CA ILE A 229 10.30 -16.64 4.32
C ILE A 229 10.93 -15.26 4.50
N PRO A 230 12.27 -15.12 4.44
CA PRO A 230 12.93 -13.83 4.53
C PRO A 230 12.54 -12.91 3.35
N ILE A 231 12.07 -11.71 3.68
CA ILE A 231 11.73 -10.66 2.71
C ILE A 231 12.10 -9.30 3.29
N ASP A 232 12.86 -8.53 2.52
CA ASP A 232 13.27 -7.17 2.87
C ASP A 232 12.44 -6.17 2.05
N THR A 233 11.59 -5.38 2.70
CA THR A 233 10.62 -4.51 2.05
C THR A 233 10.95 -3.05 2.30
N SER A 234 11.09 -2.28 1.22
CA SER A 234 11.15 -0.83 1.25
C SER A 234 9.85 -0.22 0.71
N ALA A 235 9.05 0.36 1.59
CA ALA A 235 7.82 1.04 1.22
C ALA A 235 8.09 2.41 0.54
N MET A 236 7.13 2.88 -0.27
CA MET A 236 7.17 4.19 -0.95
C MET A 236 8.44 4.39 -1.79
N SER A 237 8.97 3.30 -2.37
CA SER A 237 10.32 3.22 -2.92
C SER A 237 10.51 4.13 -4.14
N ARG A 238 9.70 3.94 -5.19
CA ARG A 238 9.94 4.55 -6.52
C ARG A 238 8.62 4.87 -7.24
N LEU A 239 8.72 5.71 -8.27
CA LEU A 239 7.69 5.86 -9.29
C LEU A 239 8.04 4.98 -10.49
N ILE A 240 7.04 4.34 -11.07
CA ILE A 240 7.18 3.49 -12.25
C ILE A 240 5.95 3.62 -13.12
N SER A 241 6.10 3.42 -14.43
CA SER A 241 4.95 3.37 -15.32
C SER A 241 4.07 2.16 -14.99
N PHE A 242 2.76 2.36 -14.89
CA PHE A 242 1.81 1.27 -14.67
C PHE A 242 1.90 0.18 -15.75
N LYS A 243 2.29 0.55 -16.98
CA LYS A 243 2.47 -0.38 -18.11
C LYS A 243 3.59 -1.40 -17.91
N GLU A 244 4.48 -1.17 -16.95
CA GLU A 244 5.55 -2.10 -16.62
C GLU A 244 5.10 -3.19 -15.62
N MET A 245 3.88 -3.10 -15.13
CA MET A 245 3.32 -4.06 -14.19
C MET A 245 2.62 -5.20 -14.93
N SER A 246 2.66 -6.40 -14.36
CA SER A 246 1.96 -7.58 -14.85
C SER A 246 0.94 -8.04 -13.83
N ARG A 247 -0.16 -8.66 -14.28
CA ARG A 247 -1.10 -9.28 -13.35
C ARG A 247 -0.45 -10.48 -12.67
N ILE A 248 -0.72 -10.68 -11.39
CA ILE A 248 -0.16 -11.81 -10.64
C ILE A 248 -0.53 -13.16 -11.26
N GLU A 249 -1.70 -13.25 -11.91
CA GLU A 249 -2.16 -14.47 -12.59
C GLU A 249 -1.28 -14.85 -13.78
N ASP A 250 -0.62 -13.89 -14.43
CA ASP A 250 0.25 -14.14 -15.59
C ASP A 250 1.66 -14.57 -15.18
N LEU A 251 1.97 -14.52 -13.89
CA LEU A 251 3.30 -14.81 -13.32
C LEU A 251 3.36 -16.13 -12.55
N VAL A 252 2.22 -16.81 -12.34
CA VAL A 252 2.06 -18.03 -11.53
C VAL A 252 1.29 -19.11 -12.25
#